data_AF-A0A4Y7U5G1-F1
#
_entry.id   AF-A0A4Y7U5G1-F1
#
_cell.length_a   1.000
_cell.length_b   1.000
_cell.length_c   1.000
_cell.angle_alpha   90.00
_cell.angle_beta   90.00
_cell.angle_gamma   90.00
#
_symmetry.space_group_name_H-M   'P 1'
#
loop_
_entity.id
_entity.type
_entity.pdbx_description
1 polymer ?
#
loop_
_entity_poly.entity_id
_entity_poly.type
_entity_poly.pdbx_seq_one_letter_code
_entity_poly.pdbx_strand_id
1 'polypeptide(L)'
;YTINGEVGSMGTKTLFQSHVNIMEAIANAGDITTVGDRKAVTVIRQTPTGVQMHDIDLTDANVMKSPYYYLQPNDYIYVKPLKQKTWGTGQTGIQSISTVITLLSLATTVYLLLKN
;
A
#
# COMPACT_ATOMS: atom_id res chain seq x y z
N TYR A 1 4.23 -11.74 14.54
CA TYR A 1 3.20 -11.21 13.62
C TYR A 1 3.75 -11.24 12.21
N THR A 2 2.90 -11.10 11.21
CA THR A 2 3.33 -10.95 9.82
C THR A 2 2.90 -9.58 9.33
N ILE A 3 3.77 -8.87 8.61
CA ILE A 3 3.46 -7.56 8.04
C ILE A 3 3.72 -7.54 6.55
N ASN A 4 2.80 -6.96 5.78
CA ASN A 4 2.86 -6.90 4.33
C ASN A 4 2.22 -5.61 3.79
N GLY A 5 2.42 -5.35 2.50
CA GLY A 5 1.96 -4.15 1.81
C GLY A 5 3.04 -3.08 1.74
N GLU A 6 2.64 -1.82 1.85
CA GLU A 6 3.50 -0.65 1.65
C GLU A 6 4.33 -0.30 2.90
N VAL A 7 5.18 -1.22 3.32
CA VAL A 7 6.13 -1.06 4.45
C VAL A 7 7.58 -1.27 3.99
N GLY A 8 8.55 -0.73 4.75
CA GLY A 8 9.97 -0.84 4.40
C GLY A 8 10.51 -2.28 4.32
N SER A 9 10.01 -3.18 5.17
CA SER A 9 10.45 -4.58 5.29
C SER A 9 9.26 -5.49 5.61
N MET A 10 8.72 -6.10 4.56
CA MET A 10 7.67 -7.12 4.66
C MET A 10 8.20 -8.46 5.20
N GLY A 11 7.29 -9.27 5.71
CA GLY A 11 7.55 -10.65 6.14
C GLY A 11 7.14 -10.92 7.58
N THR A 12 7.42 -12.14 8.02
CA THR A 12 7.18 -12.57 9.40
C THR A 12 8.22 -11.98 10.33
N LYS A 13 7.78 -11.36 11.42
CA LYS A 13 8.64 -10.80 12.46
C LYS A 13 8.44 -11.57 13.77
N THR A 14 9.55 -12.00 14.35
CA THR A 14 9.58 -12.66 15.66
C THR A 14 9.48 -11.60 16.75
N LEU A 15 8.57 -11.81 17.69
CA LEU A 15 8.38 -10.95 18.85
C LEU A 15 9.31 -11.41 19.97
N PHE A 16 10.19 -10.53 20.45
CA PHE A 16 11.05 -10.78 21.62
C PHE A 16 10.47 -10.20 22.92
N GLN A 17 9.43 -9.39 22.83
CA GLN A 17 8.73 -8.79 23.97
C GLN A 17 7.30 -9.33 24.07
N SER A 18 6.75 -9.32 25.27
CA SER A 18 5.44 -9.89 25.58
C SER A 18 4.26 -9.11 24.98
N HIS A 19 4.42 -7.81 24.75
CA HIS A 19 3.38 -6.96 24.16
C HIS A 19 4.02 -6.02 23.15
N VAL A 20 3.54 -6.03 21.90
CA VAL A 20 3.93 -5.06 20.87
C VAL A 20 2.67 -4.37 20.37
N ASN A 21 2.72 -3.06 20.25
CA ASN A 21 1.65 -2.30 19.60
C ASN A 21 1.89 -2.16 18.09
N ILE A 22 0.85 -1.81 17.34
CA ILE A 22 0.92 -1.69 15.88
C ILE A 22 1.95 -0.65 15.41
N MET A 23 2.15 0.43 16.18
CA MET A 23 3.12 1.48 15.82
C MET A 23 4.56 0.95 15.93
N GLU A 24 4.87 0.24 17.00
CA GLU A 24 6.15 -0.45 17.18
C GLU A 24 6.37 -1.51 16.10
N ALA A 25 5.34 -2.27 15.76
CA ALA A 25 5.43 -3.29 14.73
C ALA A 25 5.75 -2.72 13.35
N ILE A 26 5.17 -1.56 13.04
CA ILE A 26 5.43 -0.80 11.81
C ILE A 26 6.83 -0.19 11.84
N ALA A 27 7.25 0.40 12.96
CA ALA A 27 8.61 0.91 13.12
C ALA A 27 9.65 -0.20 12.93
N ASN A 28 9.43 -1.38 13.51
CA ASN A 28 10.26 -2.58 13.34
C ASN A 28 10.25 -3.12 11.89
N ALA A 29 9.24 -2.76 11.11
CA ALA A 29 9.13 -3.08 9.69
C ALA A 29 9.69 -1.99 8.78
N GLY A 30 10.39 -0.98 9.30
CA GLY A 30 10.96 0.09 8.48
C GLY A 30 9.97 1.20 8.08
N ASP A 31 8.94 1.42 8.90
CA ASP A 31 7.84 2.39 8.71
C ASP A 31 6.99 2.15 7.45
N ILE A 32 5.85 2.85 7.38
CA ILE A 32 4.99 2.92 6.20
C ILE A 32 5.67 3.80 5.15
N THR A 33 5.82 3.25 3.94
CA THR A 33 6.42 3.97 2.80
C THR A 33 5.61 5.20 2.42
N THR A 34 6.19 6.13 1.66
CA THR A 34 5.52 7.37 1.22
C THR A 34 4.22 7.13 0.43
N VAL A 35 4.07 5.95 -0.15
CA VAL A 35 2.89 5.55 -0.94
C VAL A 35 1.90 4.67 -0.16
N GLY A 36 2.16 4.40 1.12
CA GLY A 36 1.27 3.64 1.99
C GLY A 36 0.21 4.50 2.68
N ASP A 37 -1.00 3.97 2.81
CA ASP A 37 -2.12 4.63 3.46
C ASP A 37 -2.09 4.40 4.98
N ARG A 38 -1.59 5.40 5.71
CA ARG A 38 -1.52 5.38 7.19
C ARG A 38 -2.91 5.37 7.84
N LYS A 39 -3.97 5.75 7.11
CA LYS A 39 -5.35 5.74 7.60
C LYS A 39 -6.05 4.40 7.41
N ALA A 40 -5.46 3.51 6.61
CA ALA A 40 -6.08 2.26 6.20
C ALA A 40 -5.11 1.08 6.39
N VAL A 41 -4.67 0.88 7.64
CA VAL A 41 -3.88 -0.29 8.01
C VAL A 41 -4.84 -1.38 8.49
N THR A 42 -4.86 -2.51 7.79
CA THR A 42 -5.73 -3.63 8.15
C THR A 42 -5.01 -4.57 9.10
N VAL A 43 -5.62 -4.86 10.24
CA VAL A 43 -5.24 -5.96 11.13
C VAL A 43 -6.16 -7.13 10.86
N ILE A 44 -5.57 -8.27 10.54
CA ILE A 44 -6.25 -9.54 10.31
C ILE A 44 -5.86 -10.46 11.46
N ARG A 45 -6.85 -10.82 12.27
CA ARG A 45 -6.70 -11.63 13.47
C ARG A 45 -7.52 -12.90 13.35
N GLN A 46 -6.89 -14.03 13.66
CA GLN A 46 -7.59 -15.31 13.77
C GLN A 46 -8.16 -15.45 15.17
N THR A 47 -9.47 -15.52 15.29
CA THR A 47 -10.19 -15.80 16.53
C THR A 47 -10.79 -17.21 16.48
N PRO A 48 -11.17 -17.81 17.62
CA PRO A 48 -11.87 -19.10 17.62
C PRO A 48 -13.18 -19.09 16.81
N THR A 49 -13.75 -17.91 16.60
CA THR A 49 -15.01 -17.68 15.87
C THR A 49 -14.81 -17.38 14.38
N GLY A 50 -13.57 -17.22 13.90
CA GLY A 50 -13.28 -16.95 12.49
C GLY A 50 -12.11 -15.97 12.29
N VAL A 51 -12.05 -15.38 11.10
CA VAL A 51 -11.05 -14.35 10.76
C VAL A 51 -11.69 -12.98 10.90
N GLN A 52 -11.15 -12.14 11.78
CA GLN A 52 -11.58 -10.75 11.96
C GLN A 52 -10.62 -9.83 11.23
N MET A 53 -11.16 -8.96 10.38
CA MET A 53 -10.41 -7.93 9.67
C MET A 53 -10.88 -6.57 10.15
N HIS A 54 -9.96 -5.72 10.57
CA HIS A 54 -10.27 -4.38 11.03
C HIS A 54 -9.29 -3.36 10.48
N ASP A 55 -9.81 -2.31 9.87
CA ASP A 55 -9.00 -1.18 9.41
C ASP A 55 -8.83 -0.20 10.57
N ILE A 56 -7.59 0.18 10.83
CA ILE A 56 -7.22 1.18 11.82
C ILE A 56 -6.55 2.38 11.16
N ASP A 57 -6.90 3.57 11.66
CA ASP A 57 -6.26 4.83 11.28
C ASP A 57 -5.17 5.16 12.29
N LEU A 58 -3.91 5.08 11.86
CA LEU A 58 -2.75 5.38 12.70
C LEU A 58 -2.51 6.88 12.88
N THR A 59 -3.24 7.73 12.15
CA THR A 59 -3.16 9.19 12.28
C THR A 59 -4.07 9.74 13.37
N ASP A 60 -5.03 8.93 13.85
CA ASP A 60 -5.93 9.29 14.95
C ASP A 60 -5.40 8.76 16.29
N ALA A 61 -5.33 9.62 17.30
CA ALA A 61 -4.98 9.23 18.67
C ALA A 61 -5.96 8.20 19.28
N ASN A 62 -7.20 8.14 18.80
CA ASN A 62 -8.18 7.14 19.23
C ASN A 62 -7.77 5.71 18.87
N VAL A 63 -6.79 5.51 17.97
CA VAL A 63 -6.28 4.18 17.65
C VAL A 63 -5.76 3.43 18.88
N MET A 64 -5.24 4.15 19.87
CA MET A 64 -4.74 3.57 21.12
C MET A 64 -5.85 2.90 21.96
N LYS A 65 -7.12 3.26 21.73
CA LYS A 65 -8.28 2.67 22.41
C LYS A 65 -8.83 1.46 21.68
N SER A 66 -8.33 1.17 20.47
CA SER A 66 -8.80 0.04 19.67
C SER A 66 -8.36 -1.30 20.28
N PRO A 67 -9.22 -2.33 20.31
CA PRO A 67 -8.82 -3.69 20.72
C PRO A 67 -7.79 -4.34 19.76
N TYR A 68 -7.52 -3.70 18.62
CA TYR A 68 -6.52 -4.12 17.63
C TYR A 68 -5.22 -3.31 17.71
N TYR A 69 -5.09 -2.39 18.66
CA TYR A 69 -3.87 -1.60 18.83
C TYR A 69 -2.69 -2.46 19.29
N TYR A 70 -2.93 -3.38 20.21
CA TYR A 70 -1.96 -4.37 20.66
C TYR A 70 -2.07 -5.62 19.81
N LEU A 71 -0.91 -6.09 19.33
CA LEU A 71 -0.81 -7.27 18.51
C LEU A 71 -0.91 -8.54 19.34
N GLN A 72 -1.57 -9.53 18.76
CA GLN A 72 -1.64 -10.89 19.26
C GLN A 72 -0.73 -11.81 18.43
N PRO A 73 -0.35 -12.97 18.97
CA PRO A 73 0.34 -13.99 18.20
C PRO A 73 -0.43 -14.31 16.92
N ASN A 74 0.31 -14.45 15.81
CA ASN A 74 -0.24 -14.73 14.47
C ASN A 74 -1.12 -13.63 13.85
N ASP A 75 -1.16 -12.41 14.42
CA ASP A 75 -1.76 -11.28 13.72
C ASP A 75 -1.03 -11.02 12.39
N TYR A 76 -1.82 -10.71 11.37
CA TYR A 76 -1.36 -10.31 10.05
C TYR A 76 -1.74 -8.85 9.79
N ILE A 77 -0.73 -8.04 9.51
CA ILE A 77 -0.86 -6.60 9.32
C ILE A 77 -0.68 -6.32 7.83
N TYR A 78 -1.64 -5.61 7.25
CA TYR A 78 -1.62 -5.24 5.84
C TYR A 78 -1.74 -3.73 5.69
N VAL A 79 -0.72 -3.10 5.12
CA VAL A 79 -0.73 -1.66 4.83
C VAL A 79 -1.15 -1.46 3.38
N LYS A 80 -2.34 -0.90 3.19
CA LYS A 80 -2.89 -0.61 1.85
C LYS A 80 -2.08 0.50 1.17
N PRO A 81 -1.93 0.47 -0.17
CA PRO A 81 -1.39 1.61 -0.90
C PRO A 81 -2.40 2.76 -0.96
N LEU A 82 -1.90 3.99 -1.03
CA LEU A 82 -2.71 5.17 -1.33
C LEU A 82 -3.44 4.98 -2.67
N LYS A 83 -4.69 5.46 -2.75
CA LYS A 83 -5.51 5.39 -3.98
C LYS A 83 -4.83 6.01 -5.21
N GLN A 84 -3.92 6.95 -5.01
CA GLN A 84 -3.10 7.54 -6.07
C GLN A 84 -2.20 6.51 -6.77
N LYS A 85 -1.74 5.45 -6.08
CA LYS A 85 -0.96 4.35 -6.68
C LYS A 85 -1.85 3.38 -7.48
N THR A 86 -3.10 3.14 -7.06
CA THR A 86 -4.05 2.37 -7.88
C THR A 86 -4.41 3.08 -9.20
N TRP A 87 -4.30 4.40 -9.27
CA TRP A 87 -4.34 5.16 -10.53
C TRP A 87 -2.97 5.21 -11.23
N GLY A 88 -1.87 5.19 -10.47
CA GLY A 88 -0.48 5.33 -10.93
C GLY A 88 0.18 4.08 -11.51
N THR A 89 -0.46 2.91 -11.47
CA THR A 89 -0.19 1.83 -12.47
C THR A 89 -0.70 2.21 -13.87
N GLY A 90 -1.19 3.44 -14.03
CA GLY A 90 -1.41 4.15 -15.28
C GLY A 90 -0.12 4.42 -16.05
N GLN A 91 0.58 3.36 -16.44
CA GLN A 91 1.42 3.37 -17.64
C GLN A 91 0.64 3.94 -18.82
N THR A 92 -0.68 3.74 -18.84
CA THR A 92 -1.61 4.30 -19.81
C THR A 92 -1.69 5.82 -19.83
N GLY A 93 -1.48 6.58 -18.75
CA GLY A 93 -1.69 8.04 -18.78
C GLY A 93 -0.70 8.76 -19.69
N ILE A 94 0.60 8.63 -19.37
CA ILE A 94 1.68 9.26 -20.14
C ILE A 94 1.98 8.46 -21.42
N GLN A 95 1.88 7.12 -21.42
CA GLN A 95 2.09 6.35 -22.65
C GLN A 95 0.96 6.52 -23.67
N SER A 96 -0.30 6.74 -23.25
CA SER A 96 -1.37 7.04 -24.22
C SER A 96 -1.13 8.39 -24.89
N ILE A 97 -0.67 9.40 -24.11
CA ILE A 97 -0.29 10.71 -24.68
C ILE A 97 0.88 10.55 -25.64
N SER A 98 1.93 9.81 -25.28
CA SER A 98 3.07 9.58 -26.19
C SER A 98 2.69 8.79 -27.45
N THR A 99 1.77 7.82 -27.34
CA THR A 99 1.29 7.04 -28.48
C THR A 99 0.52 7.91 -29.48
N VAL A 100 -0.36 8.79 -29.00
CA VAL A 100 -1.09 9.73 -29.85
C VAL A 100 -0.14 10.70 -30.56
N ILE A 101 0.84 11.25 -29.85
CA ILE A 101 1.86 12.15 -30.42
C ILE A 101 2.70 11.43 -31.49
N THR A 102 3.06 10.17 -31.24
CA THR A 102 3.85 9.36 -32.19
C THR A 102 3.07 9.06 -33.47
N LEU A 103 1.79 8.71 -33.34
CA LEU A 103 0.91 8.48 -34.50
C LEU A 103 0.70 9.75 -35.33
N LEU A 104 0.48 10.90 -34.68
CA LEU A 104 0.34 12.19 -35.37
C LEU A 104 1.65 12.57 -36.09
N SER A 105 2.79 12.35 -35.44
CA SER A 105 4.10 12.63 -36.03
C SER A 105 4.35 11.76 -37.26
N LEU A 106 4.08 10.44 -37.17
CA LEU A 106 4.20 9.51 -38.29
C LEU A 106 3.28 9.91 -39.45
N ALA A 107 2.00 10.21 -39.18
CA ALA A 107 1.05 10.64 -40.20
C ALA A 107 1.51 11.93 -40.91
N THR A 108 2.05 12.88 -40.15
CA THR A 108 2.57 14.14 -40.70
C THR A 108 3.79 13.90 -41.59
N THR A 109 4.72 13.02 -41.18
CA THR A 109 5.88 12.65 -41.99
C THR A 109 5.48 11.96 -43.30
N VAL A 110 4.56 10.99 -43.25
CA VAL A 110 4.05 10.31 -44.45
C VAL A 110 3.36 11.30 -45.39
N TYR A 111 2.55 12.21 -44.85
CA TYR A 111 1.89 13.25 -45.65
C TYR A 111 2.90 14.18 -46.35
N LEU A 112 3.95 14.62 -45.65
CA LEU A 112 4.99 15.47 -46.24
C LEU A 112 5.78 14.76 -47.34
N LEU A 113 6.04 13.45 -47.20
CA LEU A 113 6.72 12.64 -48.21
C LEU A 113 5.89 12.38 -49.47
N LEU A 114 4.57 12.31 -49.36
CA LEU A 114 3.67 12.11 -50.52
C LEU A 114 3.32 13.42 -51.24
N LYS A 115 3.49 14.57 -50.57
CA LYS A 115 3.20 15.89 -51.14
C LYS A 115 4.38 16.46 -51.94
N ASN A 116 5.61 16.09 -51.60
CA ASN A 116 6.82 16.36 -52.39
C ASN A 116 7.05 15.28 -53.44
#